data_AF-A0A8H4VUB9-F1
#
_entry.id   AF-A0A8H4VUB9-F1
#
_cell.length_a   1.000
_cell.length_b   1.000
_cell.length_c   1.000
_cell.angle_alpha   90.00
_cell.angle_beta   90.00
_cell.angle_gamma   90.00
#
_symmetry.space_group_name_H-M   'P 1'
#
loop_
_entity.id
_entity.type
_entity.pdbx_description
1 polymer ?
#
loop_
_entity_poly.entity_id
_entity_poly.type
_entity_poly.pdbx_seq_one_letter_code
_entity_poly.pdbx_strand_id
1 'polypeptide(L)'
;MHEQLRTGCDMMDFFFLVDEYTDVEPAHVVREMADIIMDAFNNPDKPRPHGEVLLGEVSRQIWDRGRKTATPSAARHLIESLTAYLDSCVEQAADRDNDRNRTVDEYLENRRENIASRSAFVPMELGMDFPDEVFYHPVIVELSTHISDLIILDNVRKLLSIFLRLGHTVLIALH
;
A
#
# COMPACT_ATOMS: atom_id res chain seq x y z
N MET A 1 -3.83 21.47 8.55
CA MET A 1 -3.80 20.20 9.31
C MET A 1 -5.05 19.35 9.07
N HIS A 2 -6.28 19.91 9.08
CA HIS A 2 -7.51 19.14 8.80
C HIS A 2 -7.47 18.40 7.44
N GLU A 3 -7.11 19.09 6.35
CA GLU A 3 -7.07 18.47 5.02
C GLU A 3 -5.98 17.40 4.88
N GLN A 4 -4.82 17.58 5.52
CA GLN A 4 -3.76 16.58 5.56
C GLN A 4 -4.22 15.31 6.29
N LEU A 5 -4.84 15.47 7.47
CA LEU A 5 -5.36 14.34 8.25
C LEU A 5 -6.44 13.59 7.48
N ARG A 6 -7.34 14.33 6.81
CA ARG A 6 -8.37 13.72 5.97
C ARG A 6 -7.77 12.93 4.81
N THR A 7 -6.74 13.46 4.15
CA THR A 7 -6.01 12.74 3.09
C THR A 7 -5.36 11.47 3.64
N GLY A 8 -4.73 11.55 4.81
CA GLY A 8 -4.16 10.38 5.48
C GLY A 8 -5.21 9.32 5.83
N CYS A 9 -6.37 9.71 6.37
CA CYS A 9 -7.48 8.78 6.63
C CYS A 9 -8.00 8.13 5.35
N ASP A 10 -8.27 8.92 4.31
CA ASP A 10 -8.77 8.38 3.04
C ASP A 10 -7.75 7.40 2.41
N MET A 11 -6.45 7.67 2.53
CA MET A 11 -5.40 6.76 2.08
C MET A 11 -5.34 5.47 2.91
N MET A 12 -5.54 5.54 4.23
CA MET A 12 -5.59 4.33 5.07
C MET A 12 -6.77 3.42 4.69
N ASP A 13 -7.96 3.99 4.48
CA ASP A 13 -9.13 3.24 4.04
C ASP A 13 -8.94 2.68 2.62
N PHE A 14 -8.24 3.43 1.77
CA PHE A 14 -7.90 2.99 0.42
C PHE A 14 -7.03 1.74 0.40
N PHE A 15 -6.04 1.59 1.29
CA PHE A 15 -5.21 0.37 1.32
C PHE A 15 -6.04 -0.87 1.67
N PHE A 16 -7.01 -0.77 2.59
CA PHE A 16 -7.94 -1.86 2.85
C PHE A 16 -8.85 -2.17 1.65
N LEU A 17 -9.25 -1.15 0.89
CA LEU A 17 -10.03 -1.34 -0.32
C LEU A 17 -9.22 -2.05 -1.41
N VAL A 18 -7.93 -1.71 -1.55
CA VAL A 18 -7.04 -2.41 -2.49
C VAL A 18 -6.95 -3.89 -2.11
N ASP A 19 -6.66 -4.20 -0.84
CA ASP A 19 -6.58 -5.58 -0.35
C ASP A 19 -7.85 -6.40 -0.67
N GLU A 20 -9.04 -5.83 -0.41
CA GLU A 20 -10.34 -6.50 -0.69
C GLU A 20 -10.50 -6.90 -2.16
N TYR A 21 -9.99 -6.10 -3.10
CA TYR A 21 -10.03 -6.42 -4.52
C TYR A 21 -8.88 -7.34 -4.93
N THR A 22 -7.67 -7.14 -4.41
CA THR A 22 -6.49 -7.85 -4.89
C THR A 22 -6.29 -9.23 -4.28
N ASP A 23 -6.85 -9.52 -3.10
CA ASP A 23 -6.63 -10.80 -2.41
C ASP A 23 -7.36 -11.99 -3.07
N VAL A 24 -8.38 -11.72 -3.88
CA VAL A 24 -9.22 -12.75 -4.51
C VAL A 24 -8.98 -12.91 -6.01
N GLU A 25 -8.18 -12.02 -6.60
CA GLU A 25 -7.95 -11.96 -8.04
C GLU A 25 -6.60 -12.55 -8.44
N PRO A 26 -6.48 -13.08 -9.68
CA PRO A 26 -5.23 -13.60 -10.22
C PRO A 26 -4.26 -12.45 -10.59
N ALA A 27 -2.97 -12.77 -10.70
CA ALA A 27 -1.90 -11.78 -10.84
C ALA A 27 -2.07 -10.81 -12.02
N HIS A 28 -2.59 -11.29 -13.15
CA HIS A 28 -2.83 -10.44 -14.32
C HIS A 28 -3.93 -9.40 -14.07
N VAL A 29 -4.98 -9.76 -13.34
CA VAL A 29 -6.07 -8.82 -12.97
C VAL A 29 -5.56 -7.84 -11.92
N VAL A 30 -4.80 -8.30 -10.93
CA VAL A 30 -4.18 -7.42 -9.93
C VAL A 30 -3.22 -6.41 -10.59
N ARG A 31 -2.49 -6.82 -11.63
CA ARG A 31 -1.65 -5.93 -12.44
C ARG A 31 -2.47 -4.85 -13.14
N GLU A 32 -3.58 -5.22 -13.76
CA GLU A 32 -4.50 -4.24 -14.37
C GLU A 32 -5.05 -3.24 -13.33
N MET A 33 -5.40 -3.71 -12.13
CA MET A 33 -5.84 -2.84 -11.03
C MET A 33 -4.73 -1.88 -10.57
N ALA A 34 -3.50 -2.38 -10.41
CA ALA A 34 -2.34 -1.57 -10.06
C ALA A 34 -2.08 -0.47 -11.10
N ASP A 35 -2.14 -0.82 -12.39
CA ASP A 35 -1.94 0.12 -13.49
C ASP A 35 -3.04 1.20 -13.52
N ILE A 36 -4.29 0.82 -13.23
CA ILE A 36 -5.43 1.75 -13.13
C ILE A 36 -5.23 2.73 -11.96
N ILE A 37 -4.83 2.23 -10.79
CA ILE A 37 -4.53 3.06 -9.61
C ILE A 37 -3.41 4.05 -9.95
N MET A 38 -2.31 3.58 -10.52
CA MET A 38 -1.18 4.43 -10.87
C MET A 38 -1.53 5.45 -11.94
N ASP A 39 -2.34 5.10 -12.95
CA ASP A 39 -2.85 6.07 -13.94
C ASP A 39 -3.72 7.14 -13.27
N ALA A 40 -4.55 6.78 -12.29
CA ALA A 40 -5.39 7.74 -11.56
C ALA A 40 -4.57 8.72 -10.69
N PHE A 41 -3.50 8.24 -10.04
CA PHE A 41 -2.58 9.09 -9.28
C PHE A 41 -1.72 9.97 -10.18
N ASN A 42 -1.28 9.48 -11.34
CA ASN A 42 -0.48 10.29 -12.27
C ASN A 42 -1.33 11.29 -13.08
N ASN A 43 -2.61 10.97 -13.32
CA ASN A 43 -3.52 11.76 -14.14
C ASN A 43 -4.84 12.08 -13.41
N PRO A 44 -4.83 12.81 -12.27
CA PRO A 44 -6.03 13.04 -11.45
C PRO A 44 -7.13 13.88 -12.12
N ASP A 45 -6.76 14.68 -13.13
CA ASP A 45 -7.68 15.50 -13.92
C ASP A 45 -8.35 14.72 -15.08
N LYS A 46 -7.87 13.51 -15.39
CA LYS A 46 -8.44 12.63 -16.42
C LYS A 46 -9.71 11.96 -15.88
N PRO A 47 -10.87 12.13 -16.55
CA PRO A 47 -12.07 11.38 -16.19
C PRO A 47 -11.84 9.88 -16.30
N ARG A 48 -12.35 9.11 -15.31
CA ARG A 48 -12.24 7.65 -15.34
C ARG A 48 -13.21 7.04 -16.37
N PRO A 49 -12.81 6.01 -17.13
CA PRO A 49 -13.69 5.34 -18.09
C PRO A 49 -14.95 4.75 -17.43
N HIS A 50 -16.07 4.74 -18.16
CA HIS A 50 -17.29 4.08 -17.70
C HIS A 50 -17.06 2.55 -17.63
N GLY A 51 -17.39 1.95 -16.49
CA GLY A 51 -17.22 0.51 -16.25
C GLY A 51 -15.82 0.09 -15.80
N GLU A 52 -14.91 1.04 -15.54
CA GLU A 52 -13.65 0.76 -14.86
C GLU A 52 -13.89 0.29 -13.42
N VAL A 53 -12.97 -0.52 -12.89
CA VAL A 53 -12.96 -0.91 -11.48
C VAL A 53 -13.00 0.32 -10.56
N LEU A 54 -13.75 0.23 -9.45
CA LEU A 54 -13.98 1.33 -8.52
C LEU A 54 -12.68 1.97 -8.00
N LEU A 55 -11.60 1.18 -7.89
CA LEU A 55 -10.28 1.62 -7.46
C LEU A 55 -9.80 2.85 -8.25
N GLY A 56 -10.05 2.91 -9.56
CA GLY A 56 -9.62 4.05 -10.39
C GLY A 56 -10.23 5.38 -9.96
N GLU A 57 -11.55 5.42 -9.71
CA GLU A 57 -12.23 6.67 -9.31
C GLU A 57 -11.92 7.03 -7.84
N VAL A 58 -11.79 6.04 -6.97
CA VAL A 58 -11.39 6.26 -5.57
C VAL A 58 -9.98 6.86 -5.51
N SER A 59 -9.00 6.25 -6.19
CA SER A 59 -7.63 6.76 -6.28
C SER A 59 -7.58 8.19 -6.84
N ARG A 60 -8.34 8.47 -7.90
CA ARG A 60 -8.42 9.81 -8.52
C ARG A 60 -8.93 10.85 -7.52
N GLN A 61 -9.99 10.55 -6.77
CA GLN A 61 -10.57 11.48 -5.79
C GLN A 61 -9.65 11.74 -4.60
N ILE A 62 -9.01 10.70 -4.08
CA ILE A 62 -8.04 10.80 -2.99
C ILE A 62 -6.89 11.71 -3.42
N TRP A 63 -6.32 11.45 -4.59
CA TRP A 63 -5.17 12.22 -5.03
C TRP A 63 -5.51 13.62 -5.51
N ASP A 64 -6.68 13.86 -6.11
CA ASP A 64 -7.14 15.21 -6.41
C ASP A 64 -7.22 16.09 -5.14
N ARG A 65 -7.53 15.48 -4.00
CA ARG A 65 -7.48 16.18 -2.71
C ARG A 65 -6.06 16.30 -2.19
N GLY A 66 -5.33 15.19 -2.10
CA GLY A 66 -3.99 15.14 -1.50
C GLY A 66 -2.99 16.08 -2.18
N ARG A 67 -3.00 16.12 -3.52
CA ARG A 67 -2.11 16.97 -4.33
C ARG A 67 -2.24 18.47 -4.04
N LYS A 68 -3.39 18.93 -3.50
CA LYS A 68 -3.59 20.34 -3.13
C LYS A 68 -2.75 20.77 -1.93
N THR A 69 -2.27 19.79 -1.15
CA THR A 69 -1.42 20.01 0.03
C THR A 69 -0.04 19.35 -0.09
N ALA A 70 0.18 18.55 -1.12
CA ALA A 70 1.45 17.89 -1.35
C ALA A 70 2.50 18.88 -1.90
N THR A 71 3.71 18.80 -1.35
CA THR A 71 4.90 19.37 -2.00
C THR A 71 5.31 18.49 -3.19
N PRO A 72 6.13 18.99 -4.12
CA PRO A 72 6.65 18.16 -5.20
C PRO A 72 7.46 16.95 -4.70
N SER A 73 8.16 17.07 -3.57
CA SER A 73 8.88 15.98 -2.89
C SER A 73 7.92 14.91 -2.38
N ALA A 74 6.94 15.29 -1.57
CA ALA A 74 5.94 14.36 -1.03
C ALA A 74 5.16 13.63 -2.15
N ALA A 75 4.83 14.34 -3.25
CA ALA A 75 4.19 13.72 -4.40
C ALA A 75 5.08 12.64 -5.05
N ARG A 76 6.39 12.88 -5.20
CA ARG A 76 7.33 11.87 -5.72
C ARG A 76 7.46 10.68 -4.77
N HIS A 77 7.67 10.92 -3.47
CA HIS A 77 7.79 9.87 -2.47
C HIS A 77 6.53 9.00 -2.41
N LEU A 78 5.34 9.59 -2.57
CA LEU A 78 4.10 8.84 -2.66
C LEU A 78 4.07 7.94 -3.89
N ILE A 79 4.33 8.50 -5.07
CA ILE A 79 4.28 7.72 -6.33
C ILE A 79 5.28 6.57 -6.29
N GLU A 80 6.50 6.80 -5.80
CA GLU A 80 7.51 5.75 -5.65
C GLU A 80 7.04 4.63 -4.70
N SER A 81 6.63 5.00 -3.47
CA SER A 81 6.21 4.00 -2.47
C SER A 81 4.93 3.27 -2.87
N LEU A 82 3.97 3.96 -3.50
CA LEU A 82 2.72 3.37 -3.95
C LEU A 82 2.97 2.37 -5.10
N THR A 83 3.90 2.68 -6.00
CA THR A 83 4.32 1.75 -7.05
C THR A 83 4.90 0.47 -6.43
N ALA A 84 5.82 0.60 -5.47
CA ALA A 84 6.43 -0.54 -4.80
C ALA A 84 5.40 -1.41 -4.05
N TYR A 85 4.46 -0.76 -3.36
CA TYR A 85 3.34 -1.46 -2.72
C TYR A 85 2.48 -2.24 -3.73
N LEU A 86 2.01 -1.59 -4.79
CA LEU A 86 1.14 -2.25 -5.78
C LEU A 86 1.86 -3.37 -6.53
N ASP A 87 3.14 -3.20 -6.84
CA ASP A 87 3.97 -4.26 -7.41
C ASP A 87 4.06 -5.46 -6.47
N SER A 88 4.21 -5.22 -5.16
CA SER A 88 4.23 -6.30 -4.17
C SER A 88 2.88 -7.04 -4.07
N CYS A 89 1.74 -6.36 -4.26
CA CYS A 89 0.43 -7.01 -4.36
C CYS A 89 0.33 -7.93 -5.59
N VAL A 90 0.90 -7.50 -6.73
CA VAL A 90 0.96 -8.34 -7.93
C VAL A 90 1.86 -9.56 -7.70
N GLU A 91 3.00 -9.39 -7.03
CA GLU A 91 3.86 -10.52 -6.65
C GLU A 91 3.19 -11.48 -5.67
N GLN A 92 2.36 -10.97 -4.75
CA GLN A 92 1.59 -11.80 -3.83
C GLN A 92 0.56 -12.63 -4.60
N ALA A 93 -0.16 -12.02 -5.54
CA ALA A 93 -1.09 -12.72 -6.42
C ALA A 93 -0.39 -13.75 -7.31
N ALA A 94 0.80 -13.44 -7.81
CA ALA A 94 1.59 -14.37 -8.61
C ALA A 94 2.05 -15.58 -7.80
N ASP A 95 2.44 -15.39 -6.54
CA ASP A 95 2.79 -16.50 -5.66
C ASP A 95 1.58 -17.41 -5.42
N ARG A 96 0.37 -16.84 -5.22
CA ARG A 96 -0.89 -17.61 -5.12
C ARG A 96 -1.20 -18.39 -6.40
N ASP A 97 -1.09 -17.75 -7.56
CA ASP A 97 -1.35 -18.38 -8.86
C ASP A 97 -0.43 -19.57 -9.15
N ASN A 98 0.76 -19.60 -8.54
CA ASN A 98 1.79 -20.63 -8.75
C ASN A 98 1.97 -21.57 -7.54
N ASP A 99 1.08 -21.51 -6.54
CA ASP A 99 1.19 -22.27 -5.28
C ASP A 99 2.57 -22.13 -4.61
N ARG A 100 3.21 -20.97 -4.75
CA ARG A 100 4.55 -20.71 -4.21
C ARG A 100 4.46 -20.31 -2.75
N ASN A 101 5.12 -21.10 -1.90
CA ASN A 101 5.35 -20.73 -0.51
C ASN A 101 6.74 -20.07 -0.36
N ARG A 102 6.77 -18.84 0.13
CA ARG A 102 8.00 -18.12 0.49
C ARG A 102 8.62 -18.69 1.77
N THR A 103 9.94 -18.62 1.88
CA THR A 103 10.64 -18.76 3.17
C THR A 103 10.28 -17.61 4.11
N VAL A 104 10.61 -17.72 5.41
CA VAL A 104 10.35 -16.64 6.37
C VAL A 104 11.04 -15.34 5.97
N ASP A 105 12.28 -15.42 5.49
CA ASP A 105 13.06 -14.25 5.09
C ASP A 105 12.47 -13.59 3.84
N GLU A 106 12.14 -14.38 2.80
CA GLU A 106 11.46 -13.87 1.59
C GLU A 106 10.08 -13.29 1.91
N TYR A 107 9.34 -13.89 2.85
CA TYR A 107 8.05 -13.36 3.30
C TYR A 107 8.23 -12.00 3.98
N LEU A 108 9.18 -11.86 4.92
CA LEU A 108 9.41 -10.59 5.60
C LEU A 108 9.88 -9.50 4.64
N GLU A 109 10.72 -9.85 3.67
CA GLU A 109 11.17 -8.93 2.62
C GLU A 109 9.99 -8.41 1.79
N ASN A 110 9.17 -9.29 1.22
CA ASN A 110 8.00 -8.89 0.44
C ASN A 110 6.95 -8.17 1.30
N ARG A 111 6.74 -8.61 2.55
CA ARG A 111 5.71 -8.06 3.43
C ARG A 111 5.97 -6.62 3.85
N ARG A 112 7.23 -6.17 3.88
CA ARG A 112 7.58 -4.76 4.20
C ARG A 112 7.03 -3.77 3.17
N GLU A 113 6.96 -4.16 1.91
CA GLU A 113 6.33 -3.35 0.86
C GLU A 113 4.81 -3.56 0.84
N ASN A 114 4.37 -4.81 1.03
CA ASN A 114 2.96 -5.21 0.91
C ASN A 114 2.05 -4.74 2.07
N ILE A 115 2.58 -4.26 3.19
CA ILE A 115 1.76 -3.62 4.25
C ILE A 115 1.46 -2.14 3.98
N ALA A 116 1.88 -1.60 2.83
CA ALA A 116 1.68 -0.21 2.43
C ALA A 116 2.26 0.84 3.41
N SER A 117 3.10 0.45 4.38
CA SER A 117 3.58 1.35 5.45
C SER A 117 4.34 2.55 4.91
N ARG A 118 5.21 2.33 3.91
CA ARG A 118 5.96 3.41 3.25
C ARG A 118 5.01 4.46 2.66
N SER A 119 4.00 4.03 1.93
CA SER A 119 2.98 4.93 1.37
C SER A 119 2.12 5.59 2.43
N ALA A 120 1.79 4.88 3.50
CA ALA A 120 1.02 5.40 4.64
C ALA A 120 1.78 6.45 5.46
N PHE A 121 3.11 6.52 5.34
CA PHE A 121 3.91 7.56 6.00
C PHE A 121 3.92 8.88 5.25
N VAL A 122 3.77 8.87 3.92
CA VAL A 122 3.83 10.08 3.09
C VAL A 122 2.78 11.15 3.44
N PRO A 123 1.55 10.82 3.90
CA PRO A 123 0.63 11.80 4.46
C PRO A 123 1.23 12.69 5.56
N MET A 124 2.24 12.21 6.30
CA MET A 124 2.94 13.01 7.32
C MET A 124 3.84 14.09 6.72
N GLU A 125 4.25 13.94 5.45
CA GLU A 125 5.01 14.93 4.70
C GLU A 125 4.11 16.02 4.10
N LEU A 126 2.78 15.85 4.08
CA LEU A 126 1.88 16.81 3.44
C LEU A 126 1.99 18.18 4.11
N GLY A 127 2.44 19.18 3.36
CA GLY A 127 2.71 20.53 3.85
C GLY A 127 4.09 20.72 4.51
N MET A 128 4.96 19.70 4.46
CA MET A 128 6.37 19.77 4.85
C MET A 128 7.22 19.48 3.60
N ASP A 129 8.14 20.38 3.27
CA ASP A 129 9.06 20.15 2.15
C ASP A 129 10.30 19.40 2.65
N PHE A 130 10.15 18.10 2.90
CA PHE A 130 11.27 17.25 3.25
C PHE A 130 12.17 17.04 2.03
N PRO A 131 13.44 17.47 2.07
CA PRO A 131 14.38 17.17 1.00
C PRO A 131 14.66 15.67 0.92
N ASP A 132 14.94 15.18 -0.28
CA ASP A 132 15.28 13.79 -0.54
C ASP A 132 16.44 13.32 0.38
N GLU A 133 17.46 14.15 0.65
CA GLU A 133 18.57 13.77 1.54
C GLU A 133 18.16 13.50 3.00
N VAL A 134 17.05 14.08 3.46
CA VAL A 134 16.49 13.83 4.78
C VAL A 134 15.59 12.59 4.73
N PHE A 135 14.72 12.51 3.73
CA PHE A 135 13.76 11.41 3.59
C PHE A 135 14.47 10.06 3.41
N TYR A 136 15.50 10.01 2.55
CA TYR A 136 16.31 8.82 2.31
C TYR A 136 17.54 8.73 3.22
N HIS A 137 17.64 9.55 4.27
CA HIS A 137 18.74 9.43 5.22
C HIS A 137 18.72 8.02 5.83
N PRO A 138 19.87 7.30 5.91
CA PRO A 138 19.89 5.90 6.33
C PRO A 138 19.17 5.61 7.66
N VAL A 139 19.30 6.52 8.63
CA VAL A 139 18.63 6.41 9.94
C VAL A 139 17.09 6.53 9.82
N ILE A 140 16.58 7.36 8.91
CA ILE A 140 15.13 7.50 8.69
C ILE A 140 14.60 6.24 8.02
N VAL A 141 15.29 5.73 6.99
CA VAL A 141 14.93 4.48 6.30
C VAL A 141 14.95 3.28 7.25
N GLU A 142 15.99 3.17 8.09
CA GLU A 142 16.10 2.11 9.10
C GLU A 142 14.96 2.20 10.14
N LEU A 143 14.66 3.41 10.62
CA LEU A 143 13.54 3.63 11.54
C LEU A 143 12.19 3.24 10.91
N SER A 144 11.93 3.66 9.67
CA SER A 144 10.72 3.29 8.93
C SER A 144 10.61 1.78 8.73
N THR A 145 11.75 1.09 8.51
CA THR A 145 11.81 -0.37 8.41
C THR A 145 11.42 -1.03 9.73
N HIS A 146 11.98 -0.55 10.85
CA HIS A 146 11.62 -1.08 12.18
C HIS A 146 10.15 -0.86 12.54
N ILE A 147 9.59 0.30 12.19
CA ILE A 147 8.15 0.57 12.38
C ILE A 147 7.32 -0.42 11.55
N SER A 148 7.72 -0.67 10.30
CA SER A 148 7.07 -1.63 9.42
C SER A 148 7.11 -3.05 10.00
N ASP A 149 8.27 -3.49 10.51
CA ASP A 149 8.42 -4.80 11.16
C ASP A 149 7.50 -4.94 12.39
N LEU A 150 7.38 -3.89 13.21
CA LEU A 150 6.45 -3.89 14.35
C LEU A 150 4.98 -3.99 13.91
N ILE A 151 4.60 -3.32 12.83
CA ILE A 151 3.25 -3.41 12.25
C ILE A 151 2.97 -4.82 11.74
N ILE A 152 3.93 -5.42 11.01
CA ILE A 152 3.83 -6.81 10.52
C ILE A 152 3.58 -7.76 11.68
N LEU A 153 4.40 -7.68 12.72
CA LEU A 153 4.30 -8.56 13.89
C LEU A 153 2.97 -8.40 14.62
N ASP A 154 2.47 -7.16 14.78
CA ASP A 154 1.17 -6.93 15.42
C ASP A 154 0.00 -7.48 14.60
N ASN A 155 0.04 -7.30 13.27
CA ASN A 155 -0.98 -7.81 12.35
C ASN A 155 -1.01 -9.34 12.36
N VAL A 156 0.15 -10.00 12.25
CA VAL A 156 0.26 -11.48 12.30
C VAL A 156 -0.27 -12.00 13.63
N ARG A 157 0.09 -11.36 14.76
CA ARG A 157 -0.40 -11.76 16.09
C ARG A 157 -1.92 -11.67 16.20
N LYS A 158 -2.52 -10.58 15.71
CA LYS A 158 -3.98 -10.39 15.71
C LYS A 158 -4.66 -11.45 14.84
N LEU A 159 -4.16 -11.68 13.63
CA LEU A 159 -4.69 -12.68 12.71
C LEU A 159 -4.63 -14.08 13.32
N LEU A 160 -3.47 -14.47 13.88
CA LEU A 160 -3.32 -15.76 14.58
C LEU A 160 -4.34 -15.91 15.71
N SER A 161 -4.58 -14.85 16.50
CA SER A 161 -5.58 -14.89 17.57
C SER A 161 -7.02 -15.06 17.07
N ILE A 162 -7.35 -14.50 15.91
CA ILE A 162 -8.67 -14.64 15.27
C ILE A 162 -8.84 -16.06 14.74
N PHE A 163 -7.85 -16.60 14.04
CA PHE A 163 -7.89 -17.95 13.48
C PHE A 163 -7.97 -19.03 14.57
N LEU A 164 -7.18 -18.90 15.64
CA LEU A 164 -7.25 -19.78 16.81
C LEU A 164 -8.64 -19.73 17.48
N ARG A 165 -9.29 -18.57 17.53
CA ARG A 165 -10.65 -18.42 18.08
C ARG A 165 -11.74 -19.01 17.19
N LEU A 166 -11.56 -18.96 15.87
CA LEU A 166 -12.50 -19.50 14.90
C LEU A 166 -12.34 -21.03 14.69
N GLY A 167 -11.40 -21.67 15.39
CA GLY A 167 -11.14 -23.11 15.24
C GLY A 167 -10.43 -23.48 13.93
N HIS A 168 -9.96 -22.49 13.18
CA HIS A 168 -9.12 -22.68 12.00
C HIS A 168 -7.67 -22.79 12.47
N THR A 169 -7.08 -23.98 12.39
CA THR A 169 -5.64 -24.17 12.59
C THR A 169 -4.91 -23.47 11.45
N VAL A 170 -4.49 -22.21 11.64
CA VAL A 170 -3.73 -21.51 10.60
C VAL A 170 -2.26 -21.87 10.71
N LEU A 171 -1.90 -22.76 9.79
CA LEU A 171 -0.60 -22.90 9.16
C LEU A 171 0.01 -21.51 8.92
N ILE A 172 1.29 -21.36 9.13
CA ILE A 172 2.09 -20.24 8.62
C ILE A 172 2.04 -20.33 7.09
N ALA A 173 0.95 -19.82 6.50
CA ALA A 173 0.63 -19.72 5.07
C ALA A 173 -0.81 -19.16 4.97
N LEU A 174 -0.96 -17.86 5.20
CA LEU A 174 -2.03 -17.15 4.49
C LEU A 174 -1.61 -17.20 3.01
N HIS A 175 -2.52 -17.72 2.17
CA HIS A 175 -2.28 -18.13 0.78
C HIS A 175 -1.48 -17.10 -0.03
#